data_AF-A0A2P2IA78-F1
#
_entry.id   AF-A0A2P2IA78-F1
#
_cell.length_a   1.000
_cell.length_b   1.000
_cell.length_c   1.000
_cell.angle_alpha   90.00
_cell.angle_beta   90.00
_cell.angle_gamma   90.00
#
_symmetry.space_group_name_H-M   'P 1'
#
loop_
_entity.id
_entity.type
_entity.pdbx_description
1 polymer ?
#
loop_
_entity_poly.entity_id
_entity_poly.type
_entity_poly.pdbx_seq_one_letter_code
_entity_poly.pdbx_strand_id
1 'polypeptide(L)'
;AEIFLGEFDTPEVIWNREMRRYMIQKIASHLADFSPRLLSNTRAQYQYCPIPHITYPQLDSELFCDIYYLKHLCDVNNFKEWPIKHPVSLLKKVLMAWRSEVEKQPSSMSVDEAYTELELPTGVRHKDEAVRHAYLKLAQKYHPDKNPQGRARFESVKRAYEFMCSRSAHRAISGPDPNNILLMISTQCILFHRYKQVLAPYKYAGYPMLLKTIQMESSDDQLFSKETSLLSASAELCYYTISCCAINAEELCRERGLQILQDSYSRCLSVLSGELSSRLAVEVCINTSKCYTAAAGFPNCRNTILEMMPVFANNLC
;
A
#
# COMPACT_ATOMS: atom_id res chain seq x y z
N ALA A 1 18.61 7.86 -20.73
CA ALA A 1 19.36 6.72 -21.31
C ALA A 1 20.16 5.99 -20.25
N GLU A 2 20.87 6.69 -19.36
CA GLU A 2 21.73 6.09 -18.31
C GLU A 2 20.98 5.18 -17.34
N ILE A 3 19.77 5.57 -16.89
CA ILE A 3 18.98 4.74 -15.96
C ILE A 3 18.62 3.37 -16.56
N PHE A 4 18.28 3.33 -17.86
CA PHE A 4 17.86 2.08 -18.51
C PHE A 4 18.99 1.06 -18.67
N LEU A 5 20.25 1.50 -18.63
CA LEU A 5 21.43 0.64 -18.80
C LEU A 5 22.18 0.39 -17.49
N GLY A 6 21.94 1.18 -16.45
CA GLY A 6 22.60 1.06 -15.15
C GLY A 6 21.91 0.08 -14.18
N GLU A 7 22.57 -0.12 -13.03
CA GLU A 7 22.05 -0.85 -11.86
C GLU A 7 21.67 0.16 -10.79
N PHE A 8 20.45 0.08 -10.28
CA PHE A 8 19.92 0.99 -9.28
C PHE A 8 19.17 0.18 -8.22
N ASP A 9 19.45 0.50 -6.97
CA ASP A 9 18.76 -0.03 -5.80
C ASP A 9 18.59 1.11 -4.80
N THR A 10 17.58 1.93 -5.05
CA THR A 10 17.35 3.18 -4.32
C THR A 10 15.85 3.38 -4.07
N PRO A 11 15.45 4.23 -3.10
CA PRO A 11 14.06 4.58 -2.90
C PRO A 11 13.36 5.18 -4.13
N GLU A 12 14.08 5.74 -5.11
CA GLU A 12 13.46 6.32 -6.32
C GLU A 12 13.45 5.35 -7.51
N VAL A 13 14.45 4.46 -7.59
CA VAL A 13 14.64 3.54 -8.71
C VAL A 13 15.20 2.22 -8.21
N ILE A 14 14.48 1.13 -8.53
CA ILE A 14 14.93 -0.24 -8.39
C ILE A 14 14.96 -0.84 -9.79
N TRP A 15 16.17 -1.04 -10.32
CA TRP A 15 16.38 -1.51 -11.67
C TRP A 15 17.69 -2.25 -11.80
N ASN A 16 17.63 -3.53 -12.15
CA ASN A 16 18.82 -4.36 -12.26
C ASN A 16 18.86 -5.17 -13.56
N ARG A 17 20.00 -5.82 -13.81
CA ARG A 17 20.24 -6.66 -14.99
C ARG A 17 19.17 -7.73 -15.19
N GLU A 18 18.68 -8.33 -14.11
CA GLU A 18 17.66 -9.38 -14.19
C GLU A 18 16.32 -8.83 -14.63
N MET A 19 15.89 -7.69 -14.07
CA MET A 19 14.68 -6.98 -14.48
C MET A 19 14.76 -6.58 -15.95
N ARG A 20 15.91 -6.05 -16.40
CA ARG A 20 16.16 -5.75 -17.83
C ARG A 20 15.97 -6.98 -18.71
N ARG A 21 16.66 -8.07 -18.37
CA ARG A 21 16.59 -9.33 -19.13
C ARG A 21 15.16 -9.87 -19.18
N TYR A 22 14.45 -9.81 -18.04
CA TYR A 22 13.08 -10.30 -17.92
C TYR A 22 12.10 -9.47 -18.76
N MET A 23 12.23 -8.14 -18.76
CA MET A 23 11.44 -7.25 -19.62
C MET A 23 11.61 -7.60 -21.10
N ILE A 24 12.87 -7.73 -21.54
CA ILE A 24 13.19 -8.08 -22.93
C ILE A 24 12.60 -9.44 -23.30
N GLN A 25 12.71 -10.44 -22.41
CA GLN A 25 12.15 -11.76 -22.63
C GLN A 25 10.62 -11.72 -22.77
N LYS A 26 9.91 -11.00 -21.89
CA LYS A 26 8.44 -10.88 -21.95
C LYS A 26 7.97 -10.18 -23.24
N ILE A 27 8.66 -9.13 -23.67
CA ILE A 27 8.37 -8.45 -24.94
C ILE A 27 8.65 -9.37 -26.13
N ALA A 28 9.78 -10.08 -26.14
CA ALA A 28 10.13 -11.02 -27.20
C ALA A 28 9.11 -12.16 -27.31
N SER A 29 8.70 -12.76 -26.19
CA SER A 29 7.63 -13.78 -26.14
C SER A 29 6.30 -13.24 -26.67
N HIS A 30 5.95 -11.99 -26.34
CA HIS A 30 4.72 -11.37 -26.84
C HIS A 30 4.72 -11.19 -28.37
N LEU A 31 5.88 -10.89 -28.96
CA LEU A 31 6.07 -10.68 -30.39
C LEU A 31 6.50 -11.94 -31.16
N ALA A 32 6.64 -13.09 -30.49
CA ALA A 32 7.19 -14.31 -31.06
C ALA A 32 6.41 -14.82 -32.28
N ASP A 33 5.08 -14.70 -32.26
CA ASP A 33 4.23 -15.15 -33.37
C ASP A 33 4.22 -14.16 -34.55
N PHE A 34 4.48 -12.88 -34.28
CA PHE A 34 4.40 -11.84 -35.30
C PHE A 34 5.73 -11.61 -36.02
N SER A 35 6.86 -11.69 -35.30
CA SER A 35 8.18 -11.39 -35.86
C SER A 35 8.51 -12.24 -37.11
N PRO A 36 8.28 -13.58 -37.12
CA PRO A 36 8.50 -14.40 -38.31
C PRO A 36 7.53 -14.08 -39.46
N ARG A 37 6.27 -13.72 -39.15
CA ARG A 37 5.26 -13.33 -40.15
C ARG A 37 5.61 -12.03 -40.84
N LEU A 38 6.17 -11.07 -40.09
CA LEU A 38 6.62 -9.81 -40.63
C LEU A 38 7.85 -9.99 -41.53
N LEU A 39 8.78 -10.86 -41.14
CA LEU A 39 9.96 -11.20 -41.95
C LEU A 39 9.58 -11.86 -43.28
N SER A 40 8.56 -12.72 -43.30
CA SER A 40 8.10 -13.37 -44.53
C SER A 40 7.19 -12.48 -45.40
N ASN A 41 6.45 -11.56 -44.79
CA ASN A 41 5.60 -10.61 -45.48
C ASN A 41 5.63 -9.24 -44.79
N THR A 42 6.30 -8.27 -45.41
CA THR A 42 6.42 -6.90 -44.88
C THR A 42 5.09 -6.15 -44.81
N ARG A 43 4.02 -6.65 -45.45
CA ARG A 43 2.65 -6.12 -45.37
C ARG A 43 1.80 -6.85 -44.31
N ALA A 44 2.37 -7.78 -43.54
CA ALA A 44 1.66 -8.48 -42.48
C ALA A 44 1.12 -7.50 -41.44
N GLN A 45 -0.19 -7.52 -41.23
CA GLN A 45 -0.82 -6.68 -40.21
C GLN A 45 -0.64 -7.28 -38.83
N TYR A 46 -0.19 -6.44 -37.89
CA TYR A 46 -0.14 -6.79 -36.47
C TYR A 46 -1.55 -6.75 -35.88
N GLN A 47 -2.02 -7.89 -35.37
CA GLN A 47 -3.26 -7.94 -34.62
C GLN A 47 -2.97 -7.51 -33.19
N TYR A 48 -3.46 -6.32 -32.82
CA TYR A 48 -3.24 -5.78 -31.49
C TYR A 48 -3.77 -6.73 -30.41
N CYS A 49 -2.93 -7.04 -29.44
CA CYS A 49 -3.27 -7.75 -28.22
C CYS A 49 -2.54 -7.06 -27.06
N PRO A 50 -3.21 -6.78 -25.92
CA PRO A 50 -2.55 -6.18 -24.77
C PRO A 50 -1.33 -7.00 -24.32
N ILE A 51 -0.23 -6.31 -23.98
CA ILE A 51 0.92 -6.95 -23.33
C ILE A 51 0.53 -7.20 -21.86
N PRO A 52 0.65 -8.43 -21.34
CA PRO A 52 0.44 -8.70 -19.92
C PRO A 52 1.33 -7.81 -19.05
N HIS A 53 0.83 -7.38 -17.89
CA HIS A 53 1.62 -6.57 -16.98
C HIS A 53 2.89 -7.34 -16.56
N ILE A 54 4.05 -6.72 -16.72
CA ILE A 54 5.31 -7.32 -16.30
C ILE A 54 5.41 -7.17 -14.78
N THR A 55 5.19 -8.27 -14.08
CA THR A 55 5.34 -8.34 -12.62
C THR A 55 6.76 -8.76 -12.29
N TYR A 56 7.49 -7.90 -11.60
CA TYR A 56 8.85 -8.16 -11.15
C TYR A 56 8.82 -8.73 -9.74
N PRO A 57 9.34 -9.94 -9.50
CA PRO A 57 9.44 -10.51 -8.15
C PRO A 57 10.18 -9.61 -7.17
N GLN A 58 11.17 -8.85 -7.67
CA GLN A 58 11.94 -7.88 -6.89
C GLN A 58 11.07 -6.76 -6.30
N LEU A 59 9.91 -6.49 -6.89
CA LEU A 59 8.99 -5.42 -6.49
C LEU A 59 7.72 -5.95 -5.80
N ASP A 60 7.64 -7.24 -5.48
CA ASP A 60 6.41 -7.84 -4.94
C ASP A 60 6.02 -7.25 -3.57
N SER A 61 7.02 -6.99 -2.72
CA SER A 61 6.85 -6.35 -1.41
C SER A 61 6.95 -4.82 -1.45
N GLU A 62 7.09 -4.24 -2.64
CA GLU A 62 7.18 -2.79 -2.79
C GLU A 62 5.81 -2.14 -2.98
N LEU A 63 5.68 -0.96 -2.38
CA LEU A 63 4.59 -0.04 -2.59
C LEU A 63 5.15 1.23 -3.25
N PHE A 64 4.86 1.41 -4.54
CA PHE A 64 5.27 2.61 -5.26
C PHE A 64 4.25 3.73 -5.05
N CYS A 65 4.68 4.86 -4.51
CA CYS A 65 3.85 6.03 -4.25
C CYS A 65 4.60 7.32 -4.60
N ASP A 66 3.94 8.21 -5.35
CA ASP A 66 4.55 9.39 -5.98
C ASP A 66 5.72 8.99 -6.89
N ILE A 67 6.97 9.15 -6.43
CA ILE A 67 8.19 8.74 -7.13
C ILE A 67 9.03 7.75 -6.30
N TYR A 68 8.49 7.24 -5.19
CA TYR A 68 9.24 6.44 -4.23
C TYR A 68 8.70 5.02 -4.08
N TYR A 69 9.61 4.07 -3.98
CA TYR A 69 9.42 2.74 -3.44
C TYR A 69 9.41 2.83 -1.92
N LEU A 70 8.22 2.82 -1.31
CA LEU A 70 8.06 3.18 0.11
C LEU A 70 8.74 2.21 1.05
N LYS A 71 8.90 0.93 0.70
CA LYS A 71 9.64 0.01 1.58
C LYS A 71 11.13 0.34 1.61
N HIS A 72 11.73 0.71 0.48
CA HIS A 72 13.10 1.24 0.47
C HIS A 72 13.19 2.60 1.17
N LEU A 73 12.22 3.50 0.96
CA LEU A 73 12.21 4.80 1.61
C LEU A 73 12.12 4.69 3.15
N CYS A 74 11.38 3.71 3.64
CA CYS A 74 11.23 3.42 5.08
C CYS A 74 12.41 2.64 5.67
N ASP A 75 13.31 2.09 4.85
CA ASP A 75 14.51 1.41 5.32
C ASP A 75 15.60 2.43 5.70
N VAL A 76 15.44 2.99 6.89
CA VAL A 76 16.35 3.99 7.46
C VAL A 76 17.74 3.43 7.79
N ASN A 77 17.91 2.11 7.81
CA ASN A 77 19.22 1.48 8.05
C ASN A 77 20.08 1.54 6.78
N ASN A 78 19.49 1.19 5.64
CA ASN A 78 20.20 1.19 4.35
C ASN A 78 20.18 2.57 3.66
N PHE A 79 19.09 3.34 3.83
CA PHE A 79 18.89 4.63 3.18
C PHE A 79 18.70 5.76 4.21
N LYS A 80 19.67 5.87 5.12
CA LYS A 80 19.65 6.90 6.17
C LYS A 80 19.50 8.29 5.57
N GLU A 81 18.49 9.02 6.03
CA GLU A 81 18.22 10.40 5.63
C GLU A 81 18.04 10.62 4.11
N TRP A 82 17.52 9.63 3.36
CA TRP A 82 17.27 9.79 1.91
C TRP A 82 16.49 11.08 1.61
N PRO A 83 16.95 11.94 0.67
CA PRO A 83 16.35 13.25 0.46
C PRO A 83 14.95 13.15 -0.16
N ILE A 84 14.00 13.93 0.38
CA ILE A 84 12.63 14.05 -0.14
C ILE A 84 12.45 15.46 -0.68
N LYS A 85 12.44 15.60 -2.02
CA LYS A 85 12.44 16.91 -2.70
C LYS A 85 11.14 17.70 -2.49
N HIS A 86 10.00 17.00 -2.48
CA HIS A 86 8.67 17.62 -2.38
C HIS A 86 7.83 16.98 -1.25
N PRO A 87 8.13 17.25 0.04
CA PRO A 87 7.48 16.59 1.17
C PRO A 87 5.95 16.73 1.19
N VAL A 88 5.42 17.90 0.83
CA VAL A 88 3.97 18.17 0.77
C VAL A 88 3.28 17.35 -0.33
N SER A 89 3.93 17.23 -1.50
CA SER A 89 3.41 16.41 -2.60
C SER A 89 3.35 14.94 -2.20
N LEU A 90 4.44 14.43 -1.63
CA LEU A 90 4.50 13.05 -1.17
C LEU A 90 3.44 12.77 -0.09
N LEU A 91 3.29 13.66 0.90
CA LEU A 91 2.25 13.52 1.94
C LEU A 91 0.85 13.40 1.31
N LYS A 92 0.52 14.27 0.35
CA LYS A 92 -0.78 14.23 -0.34
C LYS A 92 -1.00 12.90 -1.08
N LYS A 93 0.02 12.41 -1.78
CA LYS A 93 -0.03 11.14 -2.53
C LYS A 93 -0.17 9.94 -1.60
N VAL A 94 0.56 9.92 -0.49
CA VAL A 94 0.50 8.88 0.53
C VAL A 94 -0.87 8.84 1.21
N LEU A 95 -1.44 10.00 1.58
CA LEU A 95 -2.79 10.08 2.14
C LEU A 95 -3.85 9.56 1.17
N MET A 96 -3.74 9.90 -0.12
CA MET A 96 -4.64 9.39 -1.16
C MET A 96 -4.50 7.88 -1.36
N ALA A 97 -3.27 7.37 -1.40
CA ALA A 97 -2.99 5.94 -1.51
C ALA A 97 -3.54 5.18 -0.30
N TRP A 98 -3.36 5.72 0.91
CA TRP A 98 -3.87 5.10 2.12
C TRP A 98 -5.39 5.05 2.13
N ARG A 99 -6.06 6.13 1.69
CA ARG A 99 -7.52 6.14 1.56
C ARG A 99 -7.99 5.07 0.59
N SER A 100 -7.36 5.00 -0.58
CA SER A 100 -7.67 3.97 -1.57
C SER A 100 -7.43 2.56 -1.05
N GLU A 101 -6.40 2.34 -0.23
CA GLU A 101 -6.06 1.04 0.35
C GLU A 101 -7.12 0.56 1.34
N VAL A 102 -7.58 1.43 2.25
CA VAL A 102 -8.61 1.09 3.24
C VAL A 102 -10.01 0.97 2.63
N GLU A 103 -10.25 1.64 1.51
CA GLU A 103 -11.51 1.57 0.75
C GLU A 103 -11.55 0.42 -0.25
N LYS A 104 -10.46 -0.36 -0.40
CA LYS A 104 -10.40 -1.50 -1.32
C LYS A 104 -11.55 -2.46 -1.09
N GLN A 105 -12.43 -2.53 -2.07
CA GLN A 105 -13.47 -3.54 -2.14
C GLN A 105 -12.88 -4.87 -2.64
N PRO A 106 -13.45 -6.02 -2.22
CA PRO A 106 -13.11 -7.30 -2.84
C PRO A 106 -13.34 -7.22 -4.36
N SER A 107 -12.40 -7.79 -5.13
CA SER A 107 -12.44 -7.77 -6.60
C SER A 107 -13.78 -8.28 -7.14
N SER A 108 -14.35 -7.57 -8.12
CA SER A 108 -15.64 -7.93 -8.74
C SER A 108 -15.57 -9.18 -9.63
N MET A 109 -14.37 -9.68 -9.90
CA MET A 109 -14.10 -10.89 -10.66
C MET A 109 -13.00 -11.67 -9.94
N SER A 110 -13.21 -12.97 -9.75
CA SER A 110 -12.18 -13.86 -9.20
C SER A 110 -11.29 -14.43 -10.31
N VAL A 111 -10.13 -14.97 -9.94
CA VAL A 111 -9.23 -15.66 -10.88
C VAL A 111 -9.92 -16.86 -11.52
N ASP A 112 -10.72 -17.61 -10.75
CA ASP A 112 -11.46 -18.76 -11.27
C ASP A 112 -12.62 -18.36 -12.19
N GLU A 113 -13.31 -17.25 -11.92
CA GLU A 113 -14.29 -16.69 -12.84
C GLU A 113 -13.64 -16.26 -14.15
N ALA A 114 -12.47 -15.63 -14.09
CA ALA A 114 -11.72 -15.24 -15.28
C ALA A 114 -11.22 -16.46 -16.09
N TYR A 115 -10.77 -17.53 -15.42
CA TYR A 115 -10.44 -18.78 -16.11
C TYR A 115 -11.65 -19.43 -16.76
N THR A 116 -12.81 -19.40 -16.09
CA THR A 116 -14.07 -19.93 -16.63
C THR A 116 -14.47 -19.18 -17.90
N GLU A 117 -14.37 -17.85 -17.91
CA GLU A 117 -14.61 -17.03 -19.11
C GLU A 117 -13.62 -17.29 -20.24
N LEU A 118 -12.37 -17.63 -19.91
CA LEU A 118 -11.32 -17.98 -20.87
C LEU A 118 -11.34 -19.48 -21.28
N GLU A 119 -12.32 -20.25 -20.82
CA GLU A 119 -12.44 -21.69 -21.07
C GLU A 119 -11.18 -22.48 -20.64
N LEU A 120 -10.57 -22.05 -19.53
CA LEU A 120 -9.41 -22.69 -18.89
C LEU A 120 -9.82 -23.43 -17.60
N PRO A 121 -9.15 -24.56 -17.26
CA PRO A 121 -9.39 -25.24 -15.99
C PRO A 121 -9.15 -24.32 -14.78
N THR A 122 -10.11 -24.30 -13.84
CA THR A 122 -10.01 -23.57 -12.57
C THR A 122 -9.18 -24.35 -11.54
N GLY A 123 -8.74 -23.69 -10.46
CA GLY A 123 -7.96 -24.34 -9.40
C GLY A 123 -6.49 -24.63 -9.75
N VAL A 124 -6.03 -24.30 -10.97
CA VAL A 124 -4.62 -24.38 -11.39
C VAL A 124 -4.18 -23.03 -11.96
N ARG A 125 -2.98 -22.58 -11.60
CA ARG A 125 -2.39 -21.37 -12.17
C ARG A 125 -1.82 -21.67 -13.56
N HIS A 126 -2.38 -21.03 -14.58
CA HIS A 126 -1.91 -21.15 -15.96
C HIS A 126 -0.75 -20.18 -16.23
N LYS A 127 0.14 -20.55 -17.16
CA LYS A 127 1.18 -19.64 -17.66
C LYS A 127 0.56 -18.57 -18.57
N ASP A 128 1.14 -17.38 -18.60
CA ASP A 128 0.65 -16.24 -19.40
C ASP A 128 0.46 -16.60 -20.89
N GLU A 129 1.32 -17.48 -21.44
CA GLU A 129 1.23 -17.93 -22.82
C GLU A 129 -0.06 -18.74 -23.08
N ALA A 130 -0.45 -19.60 -22.13
CA ALA A 130 -1.68 -20.39 -22.23
C ALA A 130 -2.93 -19.50 -22.14
N VAL A 131 -2.91 -18.52 -21.22
CA VAL A 131 -3.97 -17.52 -21.06
C VAL A 131 -4.12 -16.67 -22.33
N ARG A 132 -3.01 -16.21 -22.92
CA ARG A 132 -2.99 -15.48 -24.20
C ARG A 132 -3.53 -16.34 -25.35
N HIS A 133 -3.10 -17.60 -25.45
CA HIS A 133 -3.53 -18.49 -26.51
C HIS A 133 -5.04 -18.75 -26.44
N ALA A 134 -5.58 -18.99 -25.24
CA ALA A 134 -7.00 -19.14 -25.01
C ALA A 134 -7.78 -17.87 -25.43
N TYR A 135 -7.30 -16.69 -25.02
CA TYR A 135 -7.88 -15.42 -25.43
C TYR A 135 -7.90 -15.25 -26.94
N LEU A 136 -6.77 -15.44 -27.64
CA LEU A 136 -6.69 -15.26 -29.10
C LEU A 136 -7.63 -16.20 -29.86
N LYS A 137 -7.70 -17.47 -29.42
CA LYS A 137 -8.62 -18.47 -30.00
C LYS A 137 -10.08 -18.05 -29.86
N LEU A 138 -10.48 -17.60 -28.67
CA LEU A 138 -11.85 -17.17 -28.39
C LEU A 138 -12.18 -15.83 -29.07
N ALA A 139 -11.24 -14.88 -29.08
CA ALA A 139 -11.37 -13.60 -29.75
C ALA A 139 -11.57 -13.78 -31.27
N GLN A 140 -10.85 -14.71 -31.90
CA GLN A 140 -11.03 -15.03 -33.32
C GLN A 140 -12.37 -15.71 -33.58
N LYS A 141 -12.81 -16.61 -32.69
CA LYS A 141 -14.09 -17.33 -32.80
C LYS A 141 -15.29 -16.39 -32.64
N TYR A 142 -15.25 -15.44 -31.70
CA TYR A 142 -16.37 -14.56 -31.38
C TYR A 142 -16.23 -13.14 -31.94
N HIS A 143 -15.33 -12.92 -32.91
CA HIS A 143 -15.08 -11.60 -33.48
C HIS A 143 -16.37 -10.98 -34.04
N PRO A 144 -16.72 -9.73 -33.66
CA PRO A 144 -18.01 -9.12 -34.01
C PRO A 144 -18.24 -9.02 -35.52
N ASP A 145 -17.19 -8.79 -36.31
CA ASP A 145 -17.27 -8.73 -37.78
C ASP A 145 -17.62 -10.07 -38.44
N LYS A 146 -17.28 -11.20 -37.80
CA LYS A 146 -17.53 -12.55 -38.32
C LYS A 146 -18.78 -13.18 -37.71
N ASN A 147 -19.13 -12.77 -36.50
CA ASN A 147 -20.24 -13.30 -35.72
C ASN A 147 -20.99 -12.15 -35.02
N PRO A 148 -22.06 -11.61 -35.64
CA PRO A 148 -22.82 -10.47 -35.09
C PRO A 148 -23.42 -10.74 -33.69
N GLN A 149 -23.76 -11.99 -33.38
CA GLN A 149 -24.24 -12.41 -32.06
C GLN A 149 -23.11 -12.72 -31.05
N GLY A 150 -21.84 -12.75 -31.50
CA GLY A 150 -20.68 -13.10 -30.68
C GLY A 150 -20.16 -11.96 -29.81
N ARG A 151 -20.65 -10.73 -29.99
CA ARG A 151 -20.13 -9.51 -29.35
C ARG A 151 -20.12 -9.58 -27.82
N ALA A 152 -21.21 -10.04 -27.21
CA ALA A 152 -21.30 -10.16 -25.74
C ALA A 152 -20.24 -11.12 -25.18
N ARG A 153 -20.04 -12.27 -25.84
CA ARG A 153 -19.01 -13.25 -25.44
C ARG A 153 -17.60 -12.70 -25.66
N PHE A 154 -17.37 -11.99 -26.76
CA PHE A 154 -16.09 -11.33 -27.04
C PHE A 154 -15.73 -10.29 -25.96
N GLU A 155 -16.69 -9.46 -25.56
CA GLU A 155 -16.50 -8.46 -24.50
C GLU A 155 -16.21 -9.11 -23.14
N SER A 156 -16.90 -10.21 -22.81
CA SER A 156 -16.66 -11.00 -21.58
C SER A 156 -15.25 -11.61 -21.55
N VAL A 157 -14.86 -12.29 -22.63
CA VAL A 157 -13.53 -12.90 -22.81
C VAL A 157 -12.42 -11.83 -22.75
N LYS A 158 -12.65 -10.67 -23.35
CA LYS A 158 -11.72 -9.54 -23.29
C LYS A 158 -11.56 -9.02 -21.86
N ARG A 159 -12.67 -8.83 -21.14
CA ARG A 159 -12.66 -8.39 -19.73
C ARG A 159 -11.90 -9.39 -18.84
N ALA A 160 -12.14 -10.69 -19.02
CA ALA A 160 -11.44 -11.74 -18.29
C ALA A 160 -9.94 -11.73 -18.59
N TYR A 161 -9.54 -11.57 -19.85
CA TYR A 161 -8.13 -11.45 -20.22
C TYR A 161 -7.47 -10.20 -19.63
N GLU A 162 -8.15 -9.05 -19.68
CA GLU A 162 -7.69 -7.80 -19.07
C GLU A 162 -7.52 -7.94 -17.55
N PHE A 163 -8.47 -8.60 -16.88
CA PHE A 163 -8.36 -8.92 -15.46
C PHE A 163 -7.16 -9.82 -15.17
N MET A 164 -6.95 -10.89 -15.94
CA MET A 164 -5.80 -11.78 -15.78
C MET A 164 -4.46 -11.08 -16.04
N CYS A 165 -4.45 -10.09 -16.93
CA CYS A 165 -3.28 -9.24 -17.17
C CYS A 165 -3.07 -8.17 -16.09
N SER A 166 -4.04 -7.96 -15.18
CA SER A 166 -3.98 -6.93 -14.15
C SER A 166 -3.21 -7.39 -12.90
N ARG A 167 -2.70 -6.40 -12.14
CA ARG A 167 -2.01 -6.61 -10.86
C ARG A 167 -2.94 -7.23 -9.79
N SER A 168 -4.25 -7.02 -9.91
CA SER A 168 -5.27 -7.53 -8.98
C SER A 168 -5.43 -9.06 -9.05
N ALA A 169 -5.32 -9.65 -10.24
CA ALA A 169 -5.33 -11.12 -10.38
C ALA A 169 -4.11 -11.79 -9.74
N HIS A 170 -3.01 -11.05 -9.54
CA HIS A 170 -1.75 -11.58 -9.06
C HIS A 170 -1.59 -11.52 -7.53
N ARG A 171 -2.22 -10.53 -6.87
CA ARG A 171 -2.03 -10.32 -5.43
C ARG A 171 -3.05 -10.99 -4.54
N ALA A 172 -4.16 -11.54 -5.05
CA ALA A 172 -5.17 -12.36 -4.33
C ALA A 172 -5.64 -11.88 -2.92
N ILE A 173 -5.25 -10.70 -2.47
CA ILE A 173 -5.63 -10.13 -1.19
C ILE A 173 -6.95 -9.38 -1.42
N SER A 174 -8.04 -10.02 -1.01
CA SER A 174 -9.35 -9.40 -0.94
C SER A 174 -9.41 -8.51 0.31
N GLY A 175 -9.02 -7.24 0.16
CA GLY A 175 -9.13 -6.22 1.21
C GLY A 175 -7.88 -5.36 1.39
N PRO A 176 -7.88 -4.52 2.44
CA PRO A 176 -6.73 -3.68 2.78
C PRO A 176 -5.52 -4.52 3.20
N ASP A 177 -4.34 -4.22 2.66
CA ASP A 177 -3.09 -4.90 3.00
C ASP A 177 -2.38 -4.19 4.17
N PRO A 178 -2.20 -4.85 5.33
CA PRO A 178 -1.55 -4.26 6.49
C PRO A 178 -0.12 -3.76 6.23
N ASN A 179 0.64 -4.44 5.36
CA ASN A 179 2.02 -4.03 5.05
C ASN A 179 2.02 -2.72 4.26
N ASN A 180 1.12 -2.58 3.29
CA ASN A 180 0.97 -1.33 2.53
C ASN A 180 0.58 -0.18 3.46
N ILE A 181 -0.37 -0.41 4.37
CA ILE A 181 -0.77 0.59 5.38
C ILE A 181 0.42 0.98 6.26
N LEU A 182 1.19 0.01 6.75
CA LEU A 182 2.38 0.26 7.56
C LEU A 182 3.39 1.14 6.84
N LEU A 183 3.68 0.85 5.56
CA LEU A 183 4.59 1.65 4.74
C LEU A 183 4.11 3.10 4.58
N MET A 184 2.79 3.29 4.38
CA MET A 184 2.20 4.61 4.25
C MET A 184 2.24 5.40 5.56
N ILE A 185 1.98 4.76 6.70
CA ILE A 185 2.09 5.38 8.03
C ILE A 185 3.56 5.74 8.32
N SER A 186 4.48 4.80 8.09
CA SER A 186 5.92 4.99 8.33
C SER A 186 6.51 6.10 7.47
N THR A 187 6.07 6.21 6.20
CA THR A 187 6.46 7.33 5.32
C THR A 187 6.01 8.67 5.89
N GLN A 188 4.80 8.73 6.47
CA GLN A 188 4.31 9.93 7.12
C GLN A 188 5.09 10.26 8.40
N CYS A 189 5.52 9.26 9.18
CA CYS A 189 6.43 9.46 10.31
C CYS A 189 7.73 10.14 9.86
N ILE A 190 8.36 9.65 8.79
CA ILE A 190 9.57 10.26 8.20
C ILE A 190 9.31 11.71 7.80
N LEU A 191 8.18 11.97 7.14
CA LEU A 191 7.81 13.31 6.68
C LEU A 191 7.65 14.29 7.84
N PHE A 192 6.87 13.94 8.87
CA PHE A 192 6.64 14.82 10.02
C PHE A 192 7.85 14.90 10.97
N HIS A 193 8.71 13.88 11.00
CA HIS A 193 9.95 13.93 11.77
C HIS A 193 10.96 14.91 11.14
N ARG A 194 11.21 14.77 9.83
CA ARG A 194 12.32 15.46 9.15
C ARG A 194 11.93 16.79 8.52
N TYR A 195 10.69 16.91 8.05
CA TYR A 195 10.21 18.08 7.29
C TYR A 195 9.14 18.87 8.06
N LYS A 196 9.13 18.79 9.39
CA LYS A 196 8.16 19.49 10.25
C LYS A 196 7.98 20.97 9.93
N GLN A 197 9.05 21.70 9.63
CA GLN A 197 8.97 23.13 9.33
C GLN A 197 8.17 23.41 8.05
N VAL A 198 8.29 22.53 7.05
CA VAL A 198 7.56 22.62 5.78
C VAL A 198 6.09 22.23 5.96
N LEU A 199 5.82 21.27 6.86
CA LEU A 199 4.48 20.72 7.08
C LEU A 199 3.66 21.49 8.13
N ALA A 200 4.29 22.21 9.05
CA ALA A 200 3.66 22.93 10.16
C ALA A 200 2.50 23.87 9.76
N PRO A 201 2.50 24.56 8.60
CA PRO A 201 1.39 25.40 8.19
C PRO A 201 0.10 24.64 7.84
N TYR A 202 0.18 23.32 7.62
CA TYR A 202 -0.93 22.52 7.15
C TYR A 202 -1.53 21.66 8.26
N LYS A 203 -2.85 21.69 8.37
CA LYS A 203 -3.63 20.76 9.18
C LYS A 203 -3.48 19.33 8.62
N TYR A 204 -3.16 18.37 9.48
CA TYR A 204 -3.06 16.97 9.09
C TYR A 204 -4.44 16.36 8.79
N ALA A 205 -4.68 16.07 7.51
CA ALA A 205 -5.96 15.55 7.03
C ALA A 205 -6.15 14.03 7.27
N GLY A 206 -5.13 13.34 7.79
CA GLY A 206 -5.15 11.90 7.99
C GLY A 206 -5.78 11.42 9.30
N TYR A 207 -6.14 12.32 10.23
CA TYR A 207 -6.65 11.92 11.56
C TYR A 207 -7.85 10.97 11.52
N PRO A 208 -8.90 11.17 10.69
CA PRO A 208 -10.05 10.27 10.70
C PRO A 208 -9.67 8.83 10.35
N MET A 209 -8.74 8.65 9.40
CA MET A 209 -8.26 7.33 9.00
C MET A 209 -7.29 6.74 10.03
N LEU A 210 -6.36 7.56 10.54
CA LEU A 210 -5.37 7.16 11.54
C LEU A 210 -6.04 6.70 12.84
N LEU A 211 -7.00 7.47 13.35
CA LEU A 211 -7.73 7.15 14.57
C LEU A 211 -8.58 5.90 14.41
N LYS A 212 -9.23 5.73 13.24
CA LYS A 212 -9.95 4.49 12.93
C LYS A 212 -9.01 3.28 12.89
N THR A 213 -7.82 3.40 12.30
CA THR A 213 -6.81 2.33 12.32
C THR A 213 -6.39 1.99 13.75
N ILE A 214 -6.12 2.99 14.60
CA ILE A 214 -5.78 2.79 16.01
C ILE A 214 -6.90 2.06 16.74
N GLN A 215 -8.16 2.47 16.58
CA GLN A 215 -9.31 1.81 17.21
C GLN A 215 -9.45 0.36 16.77
N MET A 216 -9.41 0.10 15.45
CA MET A 216 -9.53 -1.27 14.91
C MET A 216 -8.43 -2.19 15.46
N GLU A 217 -7.18 -1.73 15.46
CA GLU A 217 -6.07 -2.51 16.01
C GLU A 217 -6.18 -2.69 17.53
N SER A 218 -6.55 -1.63 18.25
CA SER A 218 -6.68 -1.67 19.73
C SER A 218 -7.84 -2.52 20.21
N SER A 219 -8.83 -2.79 19.37
CA SER A 219 -9.95 -3.68 19.67
C SER A 219 -9.74 -5.11 19.18
N ASP A 220 -8.66 -5.41 18.46
CA ASP A 220 -8.39 -6.75 17.91
C ASP A 220 -7.86 -7.70 18.99
N ASP A 221 -8.55 -8.80 19.26
CA ASP A 221 -8.13 -9.80 20.25
C ASP A 221 -6.77 -10.43 19.93
N GLN A 222 -6.38 -10.48 18.66
CA GLN A 222 -5.10 -11.04 18.20
C GLN A 222 -3.98 -10.00 18.08
N LEU A 223 -4.17 -8.78 18.60
CA LEU A 223 -3.22 -7.66 18.51
C LEU A 223 -1.75 -8.05 18.75
N PHE A 224 -1.47 -8.80 19.82
CA PHE A 224 -0.10 -9.14 20.22
C PHE A 224 0.51 -10.32 19.45
N SER A 225 -0.28 -10.99 18.60
CA SER A 225 0.15 -12.13 17.77
C SER A 225 0.40 -11.74 16.31
N LYS A 226 0.13 -10.48 15.94
CA LYS A 226 0.32 -9.98 14.57
C LYS A 226 1.81 -9.73 14.27
N GLU A 227 2.24 -10.10 13.07
CA GLU A 227 3.58 -9.79 12.56
C GLU A 227 3.75 -8.29 12.25
N THR A 228 2.68 -7.64 11.77
CA THR A 228 2.69 -6.22 11.38
C THR A 228 2.16 -5.35 12.52
N SER A 229 3.00 -4.43 13.03
CA SER A 229 2.66 -3.56 14.17
C SER A 229 2.06 -2.22 13.72
N LEU A 230 0.84 -2.24 13.18
CA LEU A 230 0.14 -1.01 12.75
C LEU A 230 -0.14 -0.05 13.90
N LEU A 231 -0.48 -0.56 15.09
CA LEU A 231 -0.81 0.27 16.25
C LEU A 231 0.38 1.10 16.73
N SER A 232 1.58 0.51 16.82
CA SER A 232 2.81 1.20 17.22
C SER A 232 3.16 2.34 16.26
N ALA A 233 3.18 2.05 14.95
CA ALA A 233 3.46 3.05 13.92
C ALA A 233 2.40 4.17 13.90
N SER A 234 1.12 3.82 14.15
CA SER A 234 0.03 4.80 14.22
C SER A 234 0.17 5.75 15.40
N ALA A 235 0.51 5.22 16.59
CA ALA A 235 0.78 6.03 17.78
C ALA A 235 2.01 6.93 17.58
N GLU A 236 3.04 6.44 16.90
CA GLU A 236 4.21 7.24 16.53
C GLU A 236 3.83 8.40 15.59
N LEU A 237 2.98 8.13 14.59
CA LEU A 237 2.51 9.17 13.67
C LEU A 237 1.67 10.22 14.38
N CYS A 238 0.82 9.83 15.33
CA CYS A 238 0.13 10.76 16.22
C CYS A 238 1.14 11.69 16.91
N TYR A 239 2.20 11.13 17.51
CA TYR A 239 3.24 11.92 18.18
C TYR A 239 3.91 12.92 17.25
N TYR A 240 4.37 12.50 16.06
CA TYR A 240 5.07 13.40 15.14
C TYR A 240 4.14 14.49 14.59
N THR A 241 2.88 14.17 14.30
CA THR A 241 1.93 15.16 13.76
C THR A 241 1.61 16.26 14.78
N ILE A 242 1.37 15.93 16.05
CA ILE A 242 1.08 16.93 17.08
C ILE A 242 2.32 17.68 17.58
N SER A 243 3.49 17.03 17.55
CA SER A 243 4.77 17.70 17.85
C SER A 243 5.19 18.68 16.75
N CYS A 244 4.58 18.58 15.57
CA CYS A 244 4.87 19.46 14.43
C CYS A 244 4.32 20.87 14.65
N CYS A 245 3.05 21.00 15.07
CA CYS A 245 2.40 22.30 15.26
C CYS A 245 1.14 22.22 16.14
N ALA A 246 0.75 23.37 16.71
CA ALA A 246 -0.45 23.50 17.54
C ALA A 246 -1.74 23.12 16.82
N ILE A 247 -1.86 23.46 15.53
CA ILE A 247 -3.05 23.17 14.70
C ILE A 247 -3.34 21.67 14.68
N ASN A 248 -2.30 20.85 14.58
CA ASN A 248 -2.44 19.39 14.57
C ASN A 248 -2.78 18.84 15.97
N ALA A 249 -2.15 19.37 17.02
CA ALA A 249 -2.46 18.97 18.39
C ALA A 249 -3.92 19.26 18.77
N GLU A 250 -4.41 20.44 18.41
CA GLU A 250 -5.81 20.82 18.64
C GLU A 250 -6.78 19.98 17.81
N GLU A 251 -6.42 19.64 16.57
CA GLU A 251 -7.25 18.78 15.75
C GLU A 251 -7.36 17.37 16.32
N LEU A 252 -6.22 16.77 16.72
CA LEU A 252 -6.23 15.45 17.36
C LEU A 252 -7.15 15.45 18.60
N CYS A 253 -7.11 16.51 19.41
CA CYS A 253 -7.99 16.64 20.56
C CYS A 253 -9.47 16.74 20.14
N ARG A 254 -9.78 17.53 19.11
CA ARG A 254 -11.14 17.68 18.58
C ARG A 254 -11.72 16.36 18.08
N GLU A 255 -10.89 15.52 17.46
CA GLU A 255 -11.29 14.19 17.00
C GLU A 255 -11.26 13.10 18.09
N ARG A 256 -11.13 13.50 19.37
CA ARG A 256 -11.01 12.59 20.53
C ARG A 256 -9.82 11.64 20.45
N GLY A 257 -8.77 12.04 19.74
CA GLY A 257 -7.60 11.21 19.49
C GLY A 257 -6.79 10.89 20.73
N LEU A 258 -6.74 11.78 21.73
CA LEU A 258 -6.08 11.48 23.01
C LEU A 258 -6.81 10.36 23.77
N GLN A 259 -8.14 10.36 23.78
CA GLN A 259 -8.94 9.30 24.42
C GLN A 259 -8.72 7.96 23.72
N ILE A 260 -8.72 7.95 22.39
CA ILE A 260 -8.44 6.74 21.61
C ILE A 260 -7.05 6.17 21.92
N LEU A 261 -6.03 7.04 22.02
CA LEU A 261 -4.68 6.63 22.41
C LEU A 261 -4.64 6.09 23.85
N GLN A 262 -5.45 6.62 24.76
CA GLN A 262 -5.55 6.15 26.14
C GLN A 262 -6.11 4.73 26.23
N ASP A 263 -7.10 4.40 25.39
CA ASP A 263 -7.67 3.05 25.33
C ASP A 263 -6.58 2.05 24.88
N SER A 264 -5.82 2.39 23.84
CA SER A 264 -4.66 1.62 23.39
C SER A 264 -3.59 1.48 24.47
N TYR A 265 -3.29 2.58 25.18
CA TYR A 265 -2.30 2.60 26.25
C TYR A 265 -2.68 1.68 27.40
N SER A 266 -3.92 1.77 27.88
CA SER A 266 -4.41 0.98 29.01
C SER A 266 -4.38 -0.52 28.67
N ARG A 267 -4.75 -0.89 27.43
CA ARG A 267 -4.67 -2.27 26.94
C ARG A 267 -3.22 -2.76 26.81
N CYS A 268 -2.30 -1.92 26.35
CA CYS A 268 -0.89 -2.30 26.26
C CYS A 268 -0.23 -2.40 27.63
N LEU A 269 -0.58 -1.51 28.56
CA LEU A 269 -0.05 -1.52 29.93
C LEU A 269 -0.39 -2.81 30.68
N SER A 270 -1.60 -3.35 30.50
CA SER A 270 -2.04 -4.57 31.20
C SER A 270 -1.21 -5.81 30.87
N VAL A 271 -0.48 -5.80 29.75
CA VAL A 271 0.40 -6.90 29.33
C VAL A 271 1.89 -6.61 29.59
N LEU A 272 2.25 -5.43 30.13
CA LEU A 272 3.64 -5.11 30.47
C LEU A 272 4.12 -5.73 31.78
N SER A 273 3.19 -6.09 32.69
CA SER A 273 3.48 -6.57 34.04
C SER A 273 3.98 -8.03 34.13
N GLY A 274 4.22 -8.71 33.01
CA GLY A 274 4.67 -10.12 32.95
C GLY A 274 6.12 -10.29 32.49
N GLU A 275 6.68 -11.51 32.68
CA GLU A 275 8.06 -11.87 32.33
C GLU A 275 8.41 -11.79 30.82
N LEU A 276 7.39 -11.67 29.95
CA LEU A 276 7.52 -11.52 28.49
C LEU A 276 6.78 -10.25 28.04
N SER A 277 7.32 -9.07 28.33
CA SER A 277 6.74 -7.82 27.87
C SER A 277 6.73 -7.76 26.33
N SER A 278 5.55 -7.57 25.74
CA SER A 278 5.42 -7.42 24.30
C SER A 278 6.11 -6.14 23.82
N ARG A 279 7.02 -6.25 22.84
CA ARG A 279 7.69 -5.10 22.22
C ARG A 279 6.68 -4.08 21.68
N LEU A 280 5.60 -4.57 21.05
CA LEU A 280 4.51 -3.74 20.57
C LEU A 280 3.90 -2.92 21.72
N ALA A 281 3.60 -3.55 22.85
CA ALA A 281 3.00 -2.89 24.01
C ALA A 281 3.91 -1.77 24.54
N VAL A 282 5.22 -2.04 24.64
CA VAL A 282 6.22 -1.05 25.08
C VAL A 282 6.25 0.15 24.13
N GLU A 283 6.34 -0.10 22.82
CA GLU A 283 6.40 0.98 21.81
C GLU A 283 5.13 1.83 21.80
N VAL A 284 3.95 1.21 21.90
CA VAL A 284 2.67 1.93 21.98
C VAL A 284 2.62 2.79 23.25
N CYS A 285 2.98 2.24 24.41
CA CYS A 285 3.02 3.01 25.65
C CYS A 285 3.97 4.20 25.54
N ILE A 286 5.20 4.01 25.03
CA ILE A 286 6.18 5.08 24.83
C ILE A 286 5.63 6.17 23.90
N ASN A 287 5.09 5.79 22.74
CA ASN A 287 4.62 6.75 21.75
C ASN A 287 3.39 7.51 22.24
N THR A 288 2.49 6.86 22.96
CA THR A 288 1.34 7.52 23.60
C THR A 288 1.78 8.46 24.72
N SER A 289 2.74 8.09 25.58
CA SER A 289 3.30 9.00 26.58
C SER A 289 3.93 10.23 25.93
N LYS A 290 4.70 10.06 24.85
CA LYS A 290 5.23 11.17 24.05
C LYS A 290 4.11 12.05 23.48
N CYS A 291 2.99 11.46 23.06
CA CYS A 291 1.85 12.23 22.59
C CYS A 291 1.32 13.16 23.69
N TYR A 292 1.16 12.66 24.91
CA TYR A 292 0.70 13.49 26.03
C TYR A 292 1.68 14.59 26.39
N THR A 293 2.99 14.30 26.39
CA THR A 293 4.02 15.33 26.58
C THR A 293 3.93 16.43 25.53
N ALA A 294 3.78 16.07 24.25
CA ALA A 294 3.66 17.03 23.17
C ALA A 294 2.35 17.85 23.28
N ALA A 295 1.22 17.18 23.56
CA ALA A 295 -0.08 17.82 23.72
C ALA A 295 -0.10 18.79 24.92
N ALA A 296 0.54 18.46 26.04
CA ALA A 296 0.61 19.32 27.22
C ALA A 296 1.32 20.67 26.96
N GLY A 297 2.11 20.75 25.88
CA GLY A 297 2.71 22.00 25.40
C GLY A 297 1.68 23.03 24.92
N PHE A 298 0.45 22.61 24.60
CA PHE A 298 -0.58 23.47 24.03
C PHE A 298 -1.72 23.74 25.03
N PRO A 299 -2.10 25.01 25.28
CA PRO A 299 -3.10 25.36 26.29
C PRO A 299 -4.45 24.64 26.12
N ASN A 300 -4.97 24.57 24.90
CA ASN A 300 -6.26 23.95 24.62
C ASN A 300 -6.24 22.43 24.88
N CYS A 301 -5.14 21.76 24.55
CA CYS A 301 -4.97 20.33 24.78
C CYS A 301 -4.83 19.99 26.27
N ARG A 302 -4.27 20.89 27.11
CA ARG A 302 -4.17 20.67 28.55
C ARG A 302 -5.53 20.47 29.21
N ASN A 303 -6.56 21.20 28.78
CA ASN A 303 -7.91 21.02 29.33
C ASN A 303 -8.45 19.61 29.03
N THR A 304 -8.24 19.11 27.82
CA THR A 304 -8.61 17.74 27.45
C THR A 304 -7.85 16.70 28.28
N ILE A 305 -6.56 16.91 28.54
CA ILE A 305 -5.76 16.02 29.40
C ILE A 305 -6.31 16.05 30.84
N LEU A 306 -6.65 17.24 31.37
CA LEU A 306 -7.22 17.39 32.71
C LEU A 306 -8.55 16.64 32.86
N GLU A 307 -9.42 16.67 31.86
CA GLU A 307 -10.67 15.89 31.84
C GLU A 307 -10.42 14.38 31.87
N MET A 308 -9.31 13.92 31.29
CA MET A 308 -8.92 12.51 31.24
C MET A 308 -8.16 12.04 32.50
N MET A 309 -7.76 12.96 33.40
CA MET A 309 -6.94 12.66 34.58
C MET A 309 -7.40 11.48 35.45
N PRO A 310 -8.71 11.25 35.68
CA PRO A 310 -9.16 10.09 36.45
C PRO A 310 -8.72 8.75 35.86
N VAL A 311 -8.71 8.64 34.53
CA VAL A 311 -8.27 7.42 33.82
C VAL A 311 -6.74 7.33 33.80
N PHE A 312 -6.05 8.46 33.69
CA PHE A 312 -4.60 8.52 33.77
C PHE A 312 -4.05 8.09 35.12
N ALA A 313 -4.66 8.57 36.21
CA ALA A 313 -4.20 8.29 37.57
C ALA A 313 -4.21 6.78 37.88
N ASN A 314 -5.22 6.05 37.36
CA ASN A 314 -5.33 4.60 37.55
C ASN A 314 -4.36 3.77 36.70
N ASN A 315 -3.71 4.37 35.69
CA ASN A 315 -2.78 3.69 34.79
C ASN A 315 -1.30 4.10 35.02
N LEU A 316 -1.05 5.15 35.80
CA LEU A 316 0.31 5.61 36.15
C LEU A 316 0.71 5.23 37.58
N CYS A 317 -0.27 4.95 38.44
CA CYS A 317 -0.13 4.54 39.84
C CYS A 317 -0.79 3.17 40.05
#